data_AF-A0AAQ3RMP8-F1
#
_entry.id   AF-A0AAQ3RMP8-F1
#
_cell.length_a   1.000
_cell.length_b   1.000
_cell.length_c   1.000
_cell.angle_alpha   90.00
_cell.angle_beta   90.00
_cell.angle_gamma   90.00
#
_symmetry.space_group_name_H-M   'P 1'
#
loop_
_entity.id
_entity.type
_entity.pdbx_description
1 polymer ?
#
loop_
_entity_poly.entity_id
_entity_poly.type
_entity_poly.pdbx_seq_one_letter_code
_entity_poly.pdbx_strand_id
1 'polypeptide(L)'
;MGKTYILKLIHQVDDKIHGRSSGHYALVTQQPLRGRSKQGGQRVGEMEVWALEGFGVAHILQEMLTYKSDHIKTRQEVLGTTIVGGTIPKPTDAPESFRLLVREL
;
A
#
# COMPACT_ATOMS: atom_id res chain seq x y z
N MET A 1 -37.61 -33.12 -19.27
CA MET A 1 -37.05 -32.71 -17.96
C MET A 1 -35.78 -33.51 -17.71
N GLY A 2 -34.63 -32.86 -17.60
CA GLY A 2 -33.33 -33.53 -17.37
C GLY A 2 -32.86 -33.36 -15.93
N LYS A 3 -32.27 -34.41 -15.35
CA LYS A 3 -31.60 -34.34 -14.05
C LYS A 3 -30.13 -33.95 -14.27
N THR A 4 -29.82 -32.67 -14.08
CA THR A 4 -28.44 -32.16 -14.07
C THR A 4 -27.83 -32.28 -12.67
N TYR A 5 -26.55 -32.65 -12.61
CA TYR A 5 -25.79 -32.70 -11.36
C TYR A 5 -24.88 -31.48 -11.28
N ILE A 6 -25.10 -30.62 -10.29
CA ILE A 6 -24.31 -29.40 -10.06
C ILE A 6 -23.62 -29.53 -8.71
N LEU A 7 -22.30 -29.37 -8.69
CA LEU A 7 -21.47 -29.45 -7.49
C LEU A 7 -21.23 -28.07 -6.88
N LYS A 8 -21.26 -27.98 -5.55
CA LYS A 8 -20.88 -26.77 -4.80
C LYS A 8 -19.37 -26.80 -4.52
N LEU A 9 -18.66 -25.78 -4.98
CA LEU A 9 -17.26 -25.56 -4.64
C LEU A 9 -17.11 -24.89 -3.26
N ILE A 10 -15.92 -25.00 -2.68
CA ILE A 10 -15.56 -24.30 -1.44
C ILE A 10 -15.56 -22.78 -1.70
N HIS A 11 -16.25 -22.03 -0.85
CA HIS A 11 -16.33 -20.58 -0.96
C HIS A 11 -15.05 -19.93 -0.43
N GLN A 12 -14.18 -19.49 -1.33
CA GLN A 12 -12.92 -18.83 -0.95
C GLN A 12 -13.06 -17.31 -0.76
N VAL A 13 -14.23 -16.71 -1.01
CA VAL A 13 -14.34 -15.24 -1.03
C VAL A 13 -14.23 -14.65 0.37
N ASP A 14 -14.83 -15.30 1.37
CA ASP A 14 -14.74 -14.86 2.78
C ASP A 14 -13.28 -14.82 3.27
N ASP A 15 -12.44 -15.70 2.70
CA ASP A 15 -11.00 -15.75 2.98
C ASP A 15 -10.15 -14.75 2.18
N LYS A 16 -10.72 -14.12 1.16
CA LYS A 16 -10.01 -13.19 0.26
C LYS A 16 -10.22 -11.72 0.60
N ILE A 17 -11.29 -11.38 1.32
CA ILE A 17 -11.55 -9.99 1.70
C ILE A 17 -10.55 -9.55 2.78
N HIS A 18 -9.81 -8.48 2.49
CA HIS A 18 -8.80 -7.89 3.37
C HIS A 18 -8.69 -6.39 3.14
N GLY A 19 -8.58 -5.64 4.23
CA GLY A 19 -8.36 -4.19 4.21
C GLY A 19 -7.40 -3.79 5.32
N ARG A 20 -6.63 -2.72 5.08
CA ARG A 20 -5.61 -2.21 6.00
C ARG A 20 -5.63 -0.68 6.00
N SER A 21 -5.57 -0.08 7.19
CA SER A 21 -5.31 1.35 7.39
C SER A 21 -3.83 1.61 7.75
N SER A 22 -3.34 1.01 8.82
CA SER A 22 -1.94 0.98 9.25
C SER A 22 -1.57 -0.43 9.74
N GLY A 23 -0.29 -0.69 9.99
CA GLY A 23 0.15 -2.03 10.43
C GLY A 23 1.67 -2.15 10.49
N HIS A 24 2.18 -3.37 10.49
CA HIS A 24 3.62 -3.64 10.56
C HIS A 24 4.35 -3.33 9.24
N TYR A 25 5.64 -3.02 9.37
CA TYR A 25 6.54 -2.65 8.27
C TYR A 25 7.80 -3.52 8.29
N ALA A 26 8.44 -3.65 7.14
CA ALA A 26 9.72 -4.34 7.01
C ALA A 26 10.83 -3.54 7.69
N LEU A 27 11.77 -4.22 8.36
CA LEU A 27 12.87 -3.57 9.07
C LEU A 27 13.85 -2.85 8.13
N VAL A 28 14.11 -3.43 6.97
CA VAL A 28 15.09 -2.92 6.00
C VAL A 28 14.49 -1.85 5.09
N THR A 29 13.47 -2.20 4.30
CA THR A 29 12.89 -1.31 3.28
C THR A 29 11.84 -0.35 3.83
N GLN A 30 11.40 -0.53 5.08
CA GLN A 30 10.34 0.28 5.71
C GLN A 30 9.00 0.25 4.97
N GLN A 31 8.81 -0.67 4.02
CA GLN A 31 7.56 -0.89 3.30
C GLN A 31 6.57 -1.75 4.10
N PRO A 32 5.25 -1.62 3.85
CA PRO A 32 4.25 -2.48 4.47
C PRO A 32 4.55 -3.97 4.23
N LEU A 33 4.38 -4.81 5.25
CA LEU A 33 4.56 -6.25 5.10
C LEU A 33 3.58 -6.84 4.08
N ARG A 34 3.93 -8.01 3.52
CA ARG A 34 3.05 -8.78 2.63
C ARG A 34 2.23 -9.82 3.40
N GLY A 35 1.08 -10.18 2.85
CA GLY A 35 0.25 -11.30 3.30
C GLY A 35 -0.82 -10.91 4.33
N ARG A 36 -2.00 -11.54 4.21
CA ARG A 36 -3.18 -11.25 5.04
C ARG A 36 -2.92 -11.46 6.54
N SER A 37 -2.24 -12.55 6.90
CA SER A 37 -1.96 -12.91 8.30
C SER A 37 -1.12 -11.87 9.04
N LYS A 38 -0.33 -11.07 8.32
CA LYS A 38 0.49 -9.97 8.88
C LYS A 38 -0.16 -8.60 8.73
N GLN A 39 -1.46 -8.57 8.43
CA GLN A 39 -2.19 -7.36 8.04
C GLN A 39 -1.45 -6.61 6.93
N GLY A 40 -1.02 -7.34 5.90
CA GLY A 40 -0.16 -6.83 4.86
C GLY A 40 -0.81 -5.75 3.98
N GLY A 41 0.03 -4.93 3.35
CA GLY A 41 -0.41 -3.97 2.34
C GLY A 41 -0.63 -4.64 0.98
N GLN A 42 -1.42 -3.97 0.13
CA GLN A 42 -1.56 -4.35 -1.28
C GLN A 42 -0.29 -3.95 -2.05
N ARG A 43 0.16 -4.80 -2.97
CA ARG A 43 1.24 -4.45 -3.88
C ARG A 43 0.72 -3.51 -4.97
N VAL A 44 1.37 -2.36 -5.11
CA VAL A 44 1.31 -1.52 -6.30
C VAL A 44 2.59 -1.83 -7.09
N GLY A 45 2.44 -2.47 -8.23
CA GLY A 45 3.54 -2.82 -9.12
C GLY A 45 3.75 -1.78 -10.21
N GLU A 46 4.68 -2.07 -11.10
CA GLU A 46 5.04 -1.18 -12.22
C GLU A 46 3.85 -0.92 -13.15
N MET A 47 3.01 -1.93 -13.40
CA MET A 47 1.83 -1.76 -14.25
C MET A 47 0.80 -0.79 -13.64
N GLU A 48 0.59 -0.86 -12.32
CA GLU A 48 -0.31 0.08 -11.64
C GLU A 48 0.28 1.50 -11.59
N VAL A 49 1.61 1.61 -11.46
CA VAL A 49 2.32 2.90 -11.57
C VAL A 49 2.13 3.50 -12.96
N TRP A 50 2.34 2.73 -14.03
CA TRP A 50 2.12 3.19 -15.40
C TRP A 50 0.67 3.62 -15.65
N ALA A 51 -0.29 2.92 -15.05
CA ALA A 51 -1.69 3.33 -15.15
C ALA A 51 -1.90 4.73 -14.54
N LEU A 52 -1.35 5.00 -13.34
CA LEU A 52 -1.47 6.31 -12.68
C LEU A 52 -0.72 7.42 -13.45
N GLU A 53 0.44 7.10 -14.01
CA GLU A 53 1.21 8.01 -14.87
C GLU A 53 0.43 8.35 -16.15
N GLY A 54 -0.19 7.37 -16.79
CA GLY A 54 -1.01 7.56 -17.99
C GLY A 54 -2.24 8.45 -17.77
N PHE A 55 -2.81 8.43 -16.57
CA PHE A 55 -3.89 9.36 -16.17
C PHE A 55 -3.37 10.75 -15.76
N GLY A 56 -2.06 10.95 -15.64
CA GLY A 56 -1.46 12.22 -15.21
C GLY A 56 -1.68 12.54 -13.73
N VAL A 57 -1.94 11.53 -12.89
CA VAL A 57 -2.30 11.75 -11.48
C VAL A 57 -1.06 11.79 -10.58
N ALA A 58 -0.27 12.85 -10.75
CA ALA A 58 1.02 13.01 -10.08
C ALA A 58 0.93 12.96 -8.54
N HIS A 59 -0.09 13.61 -7.95
CA HIS A 59 -0.24 13.64 -6.50
C HIS A 59 -0.62 12.27 -5.90
N ILE A 60 -1.54 11.53 -6.54
CA ILE A 60 -1.90 10.19 -6.07
C ILE A 60 -0.70 9.24 -6.22
N LEU A 61 0.02 9.32 -7.35
CA LEU A 61 1.23 8.52 -7.53
C LEU A 61 2.26 8.82 -6.45
N GLN A 62 2.53 10.09 -6.18
CA GLN A 62 3.41 10.51 -5.09
C GLN A 62 2.92 9.97 -3.74
N GLU A 63 1.61 10.00 -3.48
CA GLU A 63 1.07 9.48 -2.23
C GLU A 63 1.29 7.99 -2.05
N MET A 64 1.10 7.21 -3.11
CA MET A 64 1.30 5.76 -3.10
C MET A 64 2.77 5.39 -2.91
N LEU A 65 3.69 6.18 -3.45
CA LEU A 65 5.13 5.95 -3.39
C LEU A 65 5.84 6.56 -2.16
N THR A 66 5.16 7.40 -1.37
CA THR A 66 5.77 8.07 -0.21
C THR A 66 4.96 7.88 1.07
N TYR A 67 3.89 8.66 1.27
CA TYR A 67 3.14 8.69 2.54
C TYR A 67 2.57 7.33 2.94
N LYS A 68 2.12 6.55 1.96
CA LYS A 68 1.46 5.25 2.17
C LYS A 68 2.41 4.06 2.12
N SER A 69 3.68 4.26 1.78
CA SER A 69 4.70 3.21 1.63
C SER A 69 5.74 3.25 2.76
N ASP A 70 6.81 4.01 2.57
CA ASP A 70 8.11 3.84 3.23
C ASP A 70 8.67 5.14 3.82
N HIS A 71 8.00 6.27 3.64
CA HIS A 71 8.46 7.53 4.21
C HIS A 71 8.06 7.65 5.70
N ILE A 72 8.98 7.31 6.62
CA ILE A 72 8.69 7.14 8.06
C ILE A 72 8.09 8.40 8.71
N LYS A 73 8.74 9.56 8.53
CA LYS A 73 8.35 10.82 9.21
C LYS A 73 6.95 11.28 8.78
N THR A 74 6.79 11.50 7.47
CA THR A 74 5.52 11.98 6.90
C THR A 74 4.37 11.02 7.16
N ARG A 75 4.60 9.70 7.18
CA ARG A 75 3.56 8.74 7.55
C ARG A 75 3.01 8.96 8.95
N GLN A 76 3.86 9.28 9.93
CA GLN A 76 3.43 9.58 11.30
C GLN A 76 2.64 10.90 11.35
N GLU A 77 3.12 11.92 10.63
CA GLU A 77 2.46 13.22 10.53
C GLU A 77 1.10 13.11 9.84
N VAL A 78 0.97 12.30 8.78
CA VAL A 78 -0.28 12.04 8.07
C VAL A 78 -1.32 11.44 9.01
N LEU A 79 -0.93 10.50 9.88
CA LEU A 79 -1.85 9.92 10.86
C LEU A 79 -2.36 10.99 11.84
N GLY A 80 -1.45 11.80 12.39
CA GLY A 80 -1.83 12.88 13.31
C GLY A 80 -2.72 13.94 12.66
N THR A 81 -2.34 14.41 11.47
CA THR A 81 -3.08 15.43 10.72
C THR A 81 -4.45 14.94 10.26
N THR A 82 -4.59 13.66 9.89
CA THR A 82 -5.88 13.07 9.53
C THR A 82 -6.84 13.03 10.73
N ILE A 83 -6.33 12.77 11.94
CA ILE A 83 -7.15 12.76 13.17
C ILE A 83 -7.57 14.19 13.56
N VAL A 84 -6.64 15.14 13.49
CA VAL A 84 -6.88 16.54 13.89
C VAL A 84 -7.67 17.32 12.83
N GLY A 85 -7.72 16.83 11.58
CA GLY A 85 -8.42 17.50 10.48
C GLY A 85 -7.60 18.62 9.83
N GLY A 86 -6.28 18.44 9.72
CA GLY A 86 -5.35 19.40 9.12
C GLY A 86 -4.95 19.06 7.68
N THR A 87 -4.17 19.95 7.07
CA THR A 87 -3.56 19.70 5.75
C THR A 87 -2.41 18.71 5.87
N ILE A 88 -2.39 17.71 4.99
CA ILE A 88 -1.29 16.74 4.91
C ILE A 88 0.01 17.47 4.47
N PRO A 89 1.11 17.39 5.23
CA PRO A 89 2.37 18.02 4.85
C PRO A 89 2.96 17.34 3.62
N LYS A 90 3.63 18.10 2.75
CA LYS A 90 4.36 17.55 1.60
C LYS A 90 5.62 16.80 2.06
N PRO A 91 6.03 15.70 1.40
CA PRO A 91 7.25 15.00 1.77
C PRO A 91 8.44 15.86 1.33
N THR A 92 9.24 16.28 2.30
CA THR A 92 10.45 17.07 2.05
C THR A 92 11.67 16.19 1.82
N ASP A 93 11.67 14.97 2.39
CA ASP A 93 12.79 14.04 2.37
C ASP A 93 12.58 12.92 1.32
N ALA A 94 13.69 12.31 0.89
CA ALA A 94 13.64 11.12 0.03
C ALA A 94 13.10 9.89 0.80
N PRO A 95 12.39 8.96 0.11
CA PRO A 95 11.87 7.75 0.72
C PRO A 95 12.99 6.83 1.20
N GLU A 96 12.70 5.98 2.19
CA GLU A 96 13.71 5.10 2.79
C GLU A 96 14.24 4.06 1.80
N SER A 97 13.44 3.62 0.82
CA SER A 97 13.92 2.77 -0.27
C SER A 97 15.03 3.43 -1.10
N PHE A 98 14.93 4.73 -1.37
CA PHE A 98 15.98 5.46 -2.07
C PHE A 98 17.22 5.64 -1.20
N ARG A 99 17.04 5.93 0.10
CA ARG A 99 18.16 6.00 1.06
C ARG A 99 18.90 4.67 1.20
N LEU A 100 18.16 3.56 1.19
CA LEU A 100 18.73 2.22 1.19
C LEU A 100 19.57 1.99 -0.07
N LEU A 101 19.03 2.32 -1.25
CA LEU A 101 19.76 2.22 -2.52
C LEU A 101 21.08 2.99 -2.49
N VAL A 102 21.07 4.23 -1.99
CA VAL A 102 22.30 5.05 -1.88
C VAL A 102 23.33 4.43 -0.92
N ARG A 103 22.89 3.68 0.10
CA ARG A 103 23.80 3.01 1.05
C ARG A 103 24.35 1.68 0.52
N GLU A 104 23.65 1.05 -0.40
CA GLU A 104 24.04 -0.22 -1.01
C GLU A 104 24.99 -0.03 -2.22
N LEU A 105 25.05 1.18 -2.77
CA LEU A 105 25.99 1.60 -3.82
C LEU A 105 27.34 2.02 -3.24
#